data_AF-A0A6C0KWX5-F1
#
_entry.id   AF-A0A6C0KWX5-F1
#
_cell.length_a   1.000
_cell.length_b   1.000
_cell.length_c   1.000
_cell.angle_alpha   90.00
_cell.angle_beta   90.00
_cell.angle_gamma   90.00
#
_symmetry.space_group_name_H-M   'P 1'
#
loop_
_entity.id
_entity.type
_entity.pdbx_description
1 polymer ?
#
loop_
_entity_poly.entity_id
_entity_poly.type
_entity_poly.pdbx_seq_one_letter_code
_entity_poly.pdbx_strand_id
1 'polypeptide(L)'
;MVLDVYQHNNIVYVDLNPANWIELTDAEILKAAKLDSSIHVRIRRTIEYNVAIFLELEFTEPQNSIKIADKTYEVKQPPPLTLVDLQLCLVFKNEWHAIPSVLNYYRRTHGVQRFILYDNQSDTPPPAELTAQPDVVYESWNFPYKHTIKDKKNLSPTYEGPETIIVAQNSAYSHCLKRYRQATWTMLFDTDEFVVRRRGAESLKSLVQRIPPTIDTILMKGYWAGCNSVTQSEIHNSLRKFGRRSQKFCMNKLILRTAVHVFTNCIHNPYPTRGHVTMLPPDHGFYFFHLYTASTKNRACDCTVYCQVPDRSFQESLSF
;
A
#
# COMPACT_ATOMS: atom_id res chain seq x y z
N MET A 1 -1.42 21.21 4.99
CA MET A 1 0.06 21.19 4.95
C MET A 1 0.59 19.89 5.53
N VAL A 2 0.36 19.59 6.80
CA VAL A 2 0.70 18.31 7.43
C VAL A 2 -0.50 17.36 7.36
N LEU A 3 -0.25 16.08 7.11
CA LEU A 3 -1.22 14.99 7.00
C LEU A 3 -1.48 14.35 8.35
N ASP A 4 -0.42 13.89 8.97
CA ASP A 4 -0.45 13.30 10.29
C ASP A 4 0.87 13.58 11.00
N VAL A 5 0.80 13.54 12.33
CA VAL A 5 1.96 13.63 13.21
C VAL A 5 1.85 12.50 14.22
N TYR A 6 2.84 11.63 14.24
CA TYR A 6 2.90 10.56 15.20
C TYR A 6 4.34 10.27 15.58
N GLN A 7 4.51 9.64 16.74
CA GLN A 7 5.82 9.37 17.30
C GLN A 7 6.09 7.88 17.37
N HIS A 8 7.34 7.49 17.18
CA HIS A 8 7.82 6.17 17.54
C HIS A 8 9.17 6.31 18.23
N ASN A 9 9.23 5.85 19.49
CA ASN A 9 10.36 6.12 20.38
C ASN A 9 10.62 7.63 20.47
N ASN A 10 11.83 8.06 20.10
CA ASN A 10 12.28 9.45 20.15
C ASN A 10 12.19 10.17 18.79
N ILE A 11 11.53 9.55 17.81
CA ILE A 11 11.39 10.10 16.46
C ILE A 11 9.93 10.48 16.24
N VAL A 12 9.68 11.75 15.97
CA VAL A 12 8.39 12.23 15.47
C VAL A 12 8.43 12.26 13.96
N TYR A 13 7.44 11.62 13.35
CA TYR A 13 7.22 11.64 11.92
C TYR A 13 6.13 12.65 11.59
N VAL A 14 6.42 13.50 10.61
CA VAL A 14 5.48 14.51 10.11
C VAL A 14 5.20 14.18 8.65
N ASP A 15 4.09 13.51 8.38
CA ASP A 15 3.67 13.25 7.00
C ASP A 15 3.20 14.57 6.38
N LEU A 16 3.77 14.97 5.26
CA LEU A 16 3.44 16.21 4.55
C LEU A 16 2.55 15.89 3.34
N ASN A 17 1.60 16.78 3.03
CA ASN A 17 0.70 16.59 1.88
C ASN A 17 1.49 16.74 0.56
N PRO A 18 1.75 15.67 -0.20
CA PRO A 18 2.57 15.76 -1.40
C PRO A 18 2.06 16.80 -2.40
N ALA A 19 0.73 16.97 -2.49
CA ALA A 19 0.10 17.96 -3.37
C ALA A 19 0.45 19.42 -3.04
N ASN A 20 0.97 19.71 -1.85
CA ASN A 20 1.39 21.05 -1.42
C ASN A 20 2.91 21.22 -1.34
N TRP A 21 3.67 20.11 -1.22
CA TRP A 21 5.09 20.15 -0.89
C TRP A 21 6.01 19.57 -1.97
N ILE A 22 5.46 18.89 -2.98
CA ILE A 22 6.26 18.28 -4.05
C ILE A 22 7.05 19.29 -4.88
N GLU A 23 6.51 20.50 -5.04
CA GLU A 23 7.12 21.60 -5.79
C GLU A 23 8.02 22.48 -4.92
N LEU A 24 8.40 22.05 -3.71
CA LEU A 24 9.33 22.78 -2.84
C LEU A 24 10.66 22.03 -2.75
N THR A 25 11.78 22.74 -2.80
CA THR A 25 13.12 22.21 -2.47
C THR A 25 13.24 21.91 -0.97
N ASP A 26 14.24 21.11 -0.55
CA ASP A 26 14.42 20.79 0.88
C ASP A 26 14.60 22.04 1.75
N ALA A 27 15.34 23.04 1.25
CA ALA A 27 15.51 24.32 1.93
C ALA A 27 14.17 25.08 2.06
N GLU A 28 13.33 25.07 1.03
CA GLU A 28 12.01 25.68 1.08
C GLU A 28 11.07 24.93 2.02
N ILE A 29 11.13 23.60 2.09
CA ILE A 29 10.38 22.80 3.06
C ILE A 29 10.78 23.18 4.49
N LEU A 30 12.07 23.22 4.81
CA LEU A 30 12.54 23.58 6.15
C LEU A 30 12.11 25.01 6.52
N LYS A 31 12.27 25.95 5.59
CA LYS A 31 11.86 27.35 5.77
C LYS A 31 10.35 27.47 6.01
N ALA A 32 9.54 26.76 5.22
CA ALA A 32 8.09 26.76 5.37
C ALA A 32 7.63 26.06 6.66
N ALA A 33 8.34 25.01 7.08
CA ALA A 33 8.03 24.28 8.31
C ALA A 33 8.28 25.11 9.58
N LYS A 34 9.16 26.13 9.53
CA LYS A 34 9.50 27.01 10.67
C LYS A 34 9.84 26.22 11.94
N LEU A 35 10.60 25.14 11.79
CA LEU A 35 11.02 24.30 12.90
C LEU A 35 12.12 24.99 13.72
N ASP A 36 12.20 24.64 15.01
CA ASP A 36 13.31 25.07 15.85
C ASP A 36 14.64 24.54 15.27
N SER A 37 15.64 25.41 15.17
CA SER A 37 16.98 25.08 14.73
C SER A 37 17.68 24.01 15.56
N SER A 38 17.24 23.77 16.81
CA SER A 38 17.79 22.72 17.67
C SER A 38 17.30 21.32 17.31
N ILE A 39 16.25 21.19 16.50
CA ILE A 39 15.68 19.90 16.11
C ILE A 39 16.49 19.34 14.95
N HIS A 40 16.99 18.11 15.08
CA HIS A 40 17.59 17.42 13.94
C HIS A 40 16.48 16.98 12.99
N VAL A 41 16.45 17.56 11.80
CA VAL A 41 15.42 17.30 10.78
C VAL A 41 16.03 16.53 9.61
N ARG A 42 15.40 15.41 9.25
CA ARG A 42 15.68 14.74 7.98
C ARG A 42 14.44 14.80 7.09
N ILE A 43 14.61 15.34 5.89
CA ILE A 43 13.56 15.31 4.86
C ILE A 43 13.68 14.01 4.07
N ARG A 44 12.56 13.33 3.89
CA ARG A 44 12.46 12.09 3.12
C ARG A 44 11.48 12.30 1.97
N ARG A 45 11.89 11.89 0.76
CA ARG A 45 11.11 11.97 -0.49
C ARG A 45 11.27 10.70 -1.33
N THR A 46 10.26 10.34 -2.14
CA THR A 46 10.35 9.16 -3.03
C THR A 46 11.07 9.58 -4.30
N ILE A 47 12.24 9.03 -4.58
CA ILE A 47 13.09 9.50 -5.68
C ILE A 47 12.45 9.40 -7.07
N GLU A 48 11.64 8.39 -7.34
CA GLU A 48 11.10 8.15 -8.69
C GLU A 48 9.70 8.70 -8.93
N TYR A 49 8.97 9.03 -7.88
CA TYR A 49 7.58 9.48 -8.01
C TYR A 49 7.20 10.61 -7.04
N ASN A 50 8.11 11.06 -6.17
CA ASN A 50 7.95 12.03 -5.07
C ASN A 50 6.56 12.03 -4.39
N VAL A 51 5.94 10.86 -4.22
CA VAL A 51 4.53 10.76 -3.81
C VAL A 51 4.36 10.78 -2.30
N ALA A 52 5.43 10.63 -1.52
CA ALA A 52 5.38 10.78 -0.08
C ALA A 52 6.55 11.65 0.36
N ILE A 53 6.24 12.68 1.14
CA ILE A 53 7.18 13.63 1.71
C ILE A 53 6.92 13.64 3.20
N PHE A 54 7.95 13.45 4.01
CA PHE A 54 7.81 13.56 5.45
C PHE A 54 9.08 14.06 6.11
N LEU A 55 8.91 14.57 7.34
CA LEU A 55 10.00 14.98 8.20
C LEU A 55 10.21 13.91 9.27
N GLU A 56 11.46 13.51 9.48
CA GLU A 56 11.91 12.78 10.67
C GLU A 56 12.51 13.83 11.62
N LEU A 57 11.87 14.01 12.78
CA LEU A 57 12.29 14.93 13.82
C LEU A 57 12.78 14.12 15.02
N GLU A 58 14.06 14.24 15.36
CA GLU A 58 14.66 13.51 16.48
C GLU A 58 14.63 14.38 17.75
N PHE A 59 14.07 13.83 18.84
CA PHE A 59 13.94 14.50 20.13
C PHE A 59 14.66 13.69 21.22
N THR A 60 15.07 14.35 22.30
CA THR A 60 15.63 13.65 23.48
C THR A 60 14.55 12.97 24.31
N GLU A 61 13.33 13.51 24.27
CA GLU A 61 12.18 13.05 25.06
C GLU A 61 10.92 12.97 24.20
N PRO A 62 9.93 12.14 24.59
CA PRO A 62 8.63 12.10 23.95
C PRO A 62 7.94 13.45 23.88
N GLN A 63 7.32 13.73 22.73
CA GLN A 63 6.57 14.96 22.47
C GLN A 63 5.08 14.66 22.47
N ASN A 64 4.30 15.51 23.12
CA ASN A 64 2.83 15.47 23.04
C ASN A 64 2.29 16.37 21.92
N SER A 65 3.09 17.36 21.50
CA SER A 65 2.73 18.28 20.42
C SER A 65 3.97 18.85 19.76
N ILE A 66 3.87 19.25 18.50
CA ILE A 66 4.91 19.98 17.78
C ILE A 66 4.31 21.19 17.05
N LYS A 67 5.11 22.24 16.84
CA LYS A 67 4.71 23.41 16.06
C LYS A 67 5.33 23.36 14.67
N ILE A 68 4.50 23.42 13.63
CA ILE A 68 4.93 23.46 12.22
C ILE A 68 4.17 24.60 11.51
N ALA A 69 4.90 25.50 10.87
CA ALA A 69 4.34 26.63 10.13
C ALA A 69 3.31 27.43 10.95
N ASP A 70 3.68 27.75 12.19
CA ASP A 70 2.87 28.45 13.20
C ASP A 70 1.64 27.69 13.76
N LYS A 71 1.38 26.48 13.28
CA LYS A 71 0.29 25.64 13.78
C LYS A 71 0.83 24.56 14.72
N THR A 72 0.15 24.36 15.85
CA THR A 72 0.42 23.24 16.76
C THR A 72 -0.32 22.00 16.29
N TYR A 73 0.38 20.87 16.27
CA TYR A 73 -0.15 19.55 15.96
C TYR A 73 0.04 18.65 17.17
N GLU A 74 -1.01 17.93 17.54
CA GLU A 74 -0.91 16.84 18.51
C GLU A 74 -0.07 15.71 17.93
N VAL A 75 0.85 15.18 18.72
CA VAL A 75 1.70 14.05 18.35
C VAL A 75 0.98 12.78 18.79
N LYS A 76 0.43 12.05 17.82
CA LYS A 76 -0.26 10.79 18.11
C LYS A 76 0.73 9.72 18.52
N GLN A 77 0.39 8.96 19.55
CA GLN A 77 1.09 7.71 19.83
C GLN A 77 0.58 6.63 18.88
N PRO A 78 1.43 5.67 18.46
CA PRO A 78 0.98 4.51 17.72
C PRO A 78 -0.06 3.79 18.59
N PRO A 79 -1.16 3.30 18.01
CA PRO A 79 -2.15 2.58 18.79
C PRO A 79 -1.48 1.39 19.49
N PRO A 80 -1.92 1.02 20.70
CA PRO A 80 -1.37 -0.09 21.46
C PRO A 80 -1.81 -1.41 20.81
N LEU A 81 -1.20 -1.73 19.67
CA LEU A 81 -1.50 -2.91 18.88
C LEU A 81 -0.62 -4.07 19.30
N THR A 82 -1.20 -5.27 19.29
CA THR A 82 -0.48 -6.53 19.49
C THR A 82 0.61 -6.72 18.43
N LEU A 83 1.64 -7.51 18.69
CA LEU A 83 2.56 -7.90 17.60
C LEU A 83 1.88 -8.95 16.72
N VAL A 84 2.00 -8.81 15.40
CA VAL A 84 1.50 -9.78 14.42
C VAL A 84 2.58 -10.15 13.40
N ASP A 85 2.48 -11.34 12.81
CA ASP A 85 3.43 -11.74 11.77
C ASP A 85 3.11 -11.06 10.44
N LEU A 86 1.81 -11.00 10.10
CA LEU A 86 1.32 -10.57 8.80
C LEU A 86 0.12 -9.65 8.96
N GLN A 87 0.22 -8.45 8.39
CA GLN A 87 -0.88 -7.50 8.26
C GLN A 87 -1.12 -7.12 6.80
N LEU A 88 -2.32 -6.65 6.49
CA LEU A 88 -2.72 -6.17 5.17
C LEU A 88 -3.19 -4.72 5.25
N CYS A 89 -2.57 -3.84 4.46
CA CYS A 89 -2.99 -2.47 4.24
C CYS A 89 -3.79 -2.39 2.93
N LEU A 90 -5.04 -1.95 3.03
CA LEU A 90 -5.94 -1.73 1.89
C LEU A 90 -6.23 -0.25 1.74
N VAL A 91 -6.13 0.27 0.52
CA VAL A 91 -6.62 1.60 0.15
C VAL A 91 -7.77 1.42 -0.82
N PHE A 92 -8.90 2.05 -0.57
CA PHE A 92 -10.11 1.84 -1.37
C PHE A 92 -11.00 3.08 -1.40
N LYS A 93 -11.94 3.12 -2.36
CA LYS A 93 -12.99 4.14 -2.43
C LYS A 93 -14.25 3.52 -3.03
N ASN A 94 -15.37 3.64 -2.34
CA ASN A 94 -16.67 3.11 -2.75
C ASN A 94 -16.70 1.57 -2.93
N GLU A 95 -15.87 0.87 -2.17
CA GLU A 95 -15.68 -0.59 -2.28
C GLU A 95 -16.11 -1.34 -1.01
N TRP A 96 -16.89 -0.69 -0.13
CA TRP A 96 -17.38 -1.27 1.12
C TRP A 96 -18.05 -2.64 0.98
N HIS A 97 -18.76 -2.85 -0.13
CA HIS A 97 -19.44 -4.10 -0.42
C HIS A 97 -18.47 -5.28 -0.63
N ALA A 98 -17.24 -5.02 -1.08
CA ALA A 98 -16.23 -6.04 -1.34
C ALA A 98 -15.36 -6.35 -0.11
N ILE A 99 -15.17 -5.37 0.79
CA ILE A 99 -14.25 -5.48 1.93
C ILE A 99 -14.47 -6.75 2.76
N PRO A 100 -15.69 -7.11 3.22
CA PRO A 100 -15.88 -8.30 4.06
C PRO A 100 -15.35 -9.59 3.42
N SER A 101 -15.58 -9.76 2.12
CA SER A 101 -15.09 -10.92 1.35
C SER A 101 -13.56 -10.91 1.22
N VAL A 102 -12.97 -9.74 1.00
CA VAL A 102 -11.50 -9.57 0.93
C VAL A 102 -10.86 -9.92 2.28
N LEU A 103 -11.38 -9.40 3.40
CA LEU A 103 -10.83 -9.70 4.73
C LEU A 103 -10.92 -11.20 5.03
N ASN A 104 -12.09 -11.81 4.80
CA ASN A 104 -12.30 -13.23 5.02
C ASN A 104 -11.40 -14.10 4.15
N TYR A 105 -11.16 -13.70 2.90
CA TYR A 105 -10.24 -14.38 2.00
C TYR A 105 -8.82 -14.40 2.56
N TYR A 106 -8.27 -13.24 2.90
CA TYR A 106 -6.89 -13.12 3.37
C TYR A 106 -6.68 -13.70 4.77
N ARG A 107 -7.67 -13.59 5.65
CA ARG A 107 -7.66 -14.23 6.97
C ARG A 107 -7.54 -15.73 6.85
N ARG A 108 -8.39 -16.36 6.03
CA ARG A 108 -8.45 -17.83 5.88
C ARG A 108 -7.32 -18.40 5.03
N THR A 109 -6.98 -17.73 3.93
CA THR A 109 -6.09 -18.28 2.90
C THR A 109 -4.62 -18.02 3.21
N HIS A 110 -4.33 -16.85 3.79
CA HIS A 110 -2.98 -16.33 3.97
C HIS A 110 -2.58 -16.13 5.43
N GLY A 111 -3.52 -16.29 6.35
CA GLY A 111 -3.28 -16.11 7.78
C GLY A 111 -3.00 -14.66 8.16
N VAL A 112 -3.58 -13.69 7.44
CA VAL A 112 -3.49 -12.27 7.80
C VAL A 112 -4.18 -12.05 9.14
N GLN A 113 -3.47 -11.40 10.07
CA GLN A 113 -3.90 -11.22 11.46
C GLN A 113 -4.40 -9.80 11.77
N ARG A 114 -4.10 -8.84 10.89
CA ARG A 114 -4.54 -7.45 11.03
C ARG A 114 -4.83 -6.86 9.65
N PHE A 115 -5.86 -6.04 9.58
CA PHE A 115 -6.28 -5.29 8.41
C PHE A 115 -6.28 -3.80 8.73
N ILE A 116 -5.55 -3.02 7.95
CA ILE A 116 -5.55 -1.55 8.01
C ILE A 116 -6.31 -1.04 6.79
N LEU A 117 -7.44 -0.40 7.02
CA LEU A 117 -8.39 0.02 5.99
C LEU A 117 -8.33 1.55 5.83
N TYR A 118 -7.76 2.00 4.72
CA TYR A 118 -7.75 3.42 4.33
C TYR A 118 -8.89 3.70 3.36
N ASP A 119 -9.94 4.34 3.87
CA ASP A 119 -11.07 4.78 3.06
C ASP A 119 -10.80 6.16 2.48
N ASN A 120 -10.57 6.20 1.17
CA ASN A 120 -10.27 7.42 0.43
C ASN A 120 -11.55 8.16 -0.01
N GLN A 121 -12.32 8.62 0.96
CA GLN A 121 -13.56 9.37 0.76
C GLN A 121 -14.62 8.57 0.00
N SER A 122 -14.99 7.41 0.51
CA SER A 122 -16.20 6.73 0.05
C SER A 122 -17.43 7.59 0.30
N ASP A 123 -18.39 7.53 -0.61
CA ASP A 123 -19.65 8.29 -0.56
C ASP A 123 -20.60 7.74 0.53
N THR A 124 -20.32 6.53 1.02
CA THR A 124 -21.07 5.87 2.09
C THR A 124 -20.18 5.65 3.31
N PRO A 125 -20.73 5.77 4.52
CA PRO A 125 -19.96 5.56 5.74
C PRO A 125 -19.55 4.07 5.90
N PRO A 126 -18.47 3.78 6.64
CA PRO A 126 -18.07 2.41 6.96
C PRO A 126 -19.20 1.65 7.66
N PRO A 127 -19.43 0.36 7.32
CA PRO A 127 -20.28 -0.51 8.12
C PRO A 127 -19.72 -0.64 9.54
N ALA A 128 -20.50 -0.28 10.56
CA ALA A 128 -20.04 -0.26 11.96
C ALA A 128 -19.55 -1.63 12.46
N GLU A 129 -20.21 -2.71 12.04
CA GLU A 129 -19.82 -4.09 12.38
C GLU A 129 -18.45 -4.46 11.83
N LEU A 130 -18.07 -3.91 10.68
CA LEU A 130 -16.77 -4.17 10.04
C LEU A 130 -15.65 -3.46 10.80
N THR A 131 -15.85 -2.19 11.17
CA THR A 131 -14.84 -1.39 11.87
C THR A 131 -14.76 -1.71 13.36
N ALA A 132 -15.75 -2.40 13.92
CA ALA A 132 -15.72 -2.92 15.28
C ALA A 132 -14.93 -4.24 15.42
N GLN A 133 -14.49 -4.87 14.32
CA GLN A 133 -13.70 -6.10 14.38
C GLN A 133 -12.34 -5.84 15.05
N PRO A 134 -11.89 -6.68 16.00
CA PRO A 134 -10.67 -6.43 16.77
C PRO A 134 -9.38 -6.51 15.93
N ASP A 135 -9.43 -7.14 14.77
CA ASP A 135 -8.32 -7.22 13.82
C ASP A 135 -8.40 -6.16 12.71
N VAL A 136 -9.36 -5.24 12.76
CA VAL A 136 -9.55 -4.16 11.78
C VAL A 136 -9.19 -2.80 12.40
N VAL A 137 -8.36 -2.05 11.71
CA VAL A 137 -8.08 -0.64 11.99
C VAL A 137 -8.60 0.18 10.83
N TYR A 138 -9.53 1.10 11.10
CA TYR A 138 -10.10 1.99 10.10
C TYR A 138 -9.43 3.37 10.15
N GLU A 139 -9.05 3.88 8.99
CA GLU A 139 -8.50 5.22 8.80
C GLU A 139 -9.30 5.95 7.72
N SER A 140 -9.93 7.07 8.08
CA SER A 140 -10.55 7.98 7.11
C SER A 140 -9.45 8.76 6.40
N TRP A 141 -9.21 8.45 5.13
CA TRP A 141 -8.07 8.95 4.37
C TRP A 141 -8.50 10.04 3.38
N ASN A 142 -8.73 11.25 3.89
CA ASN A 142 -9.36 12.34 3.13
C ASN A 142 -8.38 13.08 2.22
N PHE A 143 -7.92 12.45 1.13
CA PHE A 143 -6.93 13.02 0.23
C PHE A 143 -7.36 13.07 -1.24
N PRO A 144 -6.88 14.09 -2.00
CA PRO A 144 -7.06 14.07 -3.44
C PRO A 144 -6.38 12.82 -4.00
N TYR A 145 -7.14 12.03 -4.77
CA TYR A 145 -6.61 10.79 -5.36
C TYR A 145 -5.41 11.09 -6.26
N LYS A 146 -5.48 12.18 -7.03
CA LYS A 146 -4.43 12.63 -7.94
C LYS A 146 -4.04 14.07 -7.68
N HIS A 147 -2.78 14.38 -7.98
CA HIS A 147 -2.29 15.75 -8.07
C HIS A 147 -1.51 15.91 -9.37
N THR A 148 -1.82 16.96 -10.12
CA THR A 148 -1.08 17.34 -11.34
C THR A 148 -0.09 18.43 -10.97
N ILE A 149 1.18 18.16 -11.22
CA ILE A 149 2.29 19.09 -11.03
C ILE A 149 2.10 20.25 -12.01
N LYS A 150 2.07 21.48 -11.49
CA LYS A 150 1.84 22.70 -12.27
C LYS A 150 3.15 23.37 -12.66
N ASP A 151 4.16 23.26 -11.80
CA ASP A 151 5.41 23.98 -11.94
C ASP A 151 6.62 23.04 -11.84
N LYS A 152 7.05 22.53 -13.00
CA LYS A 152 8.17 21.59 -13.07
C LYS A 152 9.52 22.21 -12.70
N LYS A 153 9.65 23.54 -12.73
CA LYS A 153 10.95 24.21 -12.48
C LYS A 153 11.41 24.10 -11.02
N ASN A 154 10.49 23.85 -10.10
CA ASN A 154 10.79 23.72 -8.67
C ASN A 154 10.93 22.24 -8.24
N LEU A 155 10.78 21.30 -9.17
CA LEU A 155 11.04 19.89 -8.89
C LEU A 155 12.55 19.68 -8.70
N SER A 156 12.91 18.61 -7.99
CA SER A 156 14.30 18.15 -7.94
C SER A 156 14.85 18.03 -9.37
N PRO A 157 16.10 18.45 -9.64
CA PRO A 157 16.75 18.22 -10.94
C PRO A 157 16.80 16.74 -11.35
N THR A 158 16.65 15.83 -10.40
CA THR A 158 16.64 14.37 -10.58
C THR A 158 15.22 13.77 -10.65
N TYR A 159 14.17 14.58 -10.80
CA TYR A 159 12.80 14.07 -10.86
C TYR A 159 12.48 13.48 -12.24
N GLU A 160 12.21 12.18 -12.26
CA GLU A 160 11.83 11.43 -13.48
C GLU A 160 10.36 10.94 -13.44
N GLY A 161 9.60 11.38 -12.45
CA GLY A 161 8.21 10.93 -12.24
C GLY A 161 7.21 11.54 -13.23
N PRO A 162 5.96 11.03 -13.25
CA PRO A 162 4.90 11.50 -14.13
C PRO A 162 4.41 12.89 -13.72
N GLU A 163 3.73 13.59 -14.64
CA GLU A 163 3.11 14.89 -14.36
C GLU A 163 1.93 14.80 -13.38
N THR A 164 1.28 13.63 -13.32
CA THR A 164 0.18 13.36 -12.41
C THR A 164 0.54 12.21 -11.49
N ILE A 165 0.55 12.49 -10.19
CA ILE A 165 0.89 11.53 -9.13
C ILE A 165 -0.37 11.01 -8.43
N ILE A 166 -0.34 9.75 -7.97
CA ILE A 166 -1.43 9.14 -7.19
C ILE A 166 -1.13 9.34 -5.69
N VAL A 167 -1.57 10.49 -5.16
CA VAL A 167 -1.21 10.96 -3.81
C VAL A 167 -1.82 10.10 -2.71
N ALA A 168 -3.12 9.85 -2.79
CA ALA A 168 -3.86 9.19 -1.71
C ALA A 168 -3.29 7.79 -1.40
N GLN A 169 -3.04 6.98 -2.43
CA GLN A 169 -2.57 5.60 -2.29
C GLN A 169 -1.17 5.52 -1.68
N ASN A 170 -0.19 6.24 -2.23
CA ASN A 170 1.19 6.15 -1.75
C ASN A 170 1.39 6.79 -0.38
N SER A 171 0.64 7.85 -0.08
CA SER A 171 0.63 8.45 1.27
C SER A 171 0.02 7.48 2.29
N ALA A 172 -1.07 6.79 1.96
CA ALA A 172 -1.68 5.78 2.85
C ALA A 172 -0.72 4.64 3.16
N TYR A 173 -0.08 4.05 2.15
CA TYR A 173 0.88 2.97 2.37
C TYR A 173 2.10 3.42 3.16
N SER A 174 2.63 4.61 2.87
CA SER A 174 3.74 5.16 3.62
C SER A 174 3.34 5.46 5.07
N HIS A 175 2.14 6.00 5.31
CA HIS A 175 1.62 6.21 6.65
C HIS A 175 1.46 4.87 7.38
N CYS A 176 0.92 3.85 6.70
CA CYS A 176 0.73 2.51 7.26
C CYS A 176 2.02 1.90 7.77
N LEU A 177 3.07 1.91 6.94
CA LEU A 177 4.37 1.34 7.28
C LEU A 177 5.03 2.03 8.48
N LYS A 178 4.67 3.28 8.76
CA LYS A 178 5.25 4.07 9.85
C LYS A 178 4.45 4.01 11.15
N ARG A 179 3.12 4.06 11.06
CA ARG A 179 2.23 4.08 12.21
C ARG A 179 1.92 2.68 12.74
N TYR A 180 1.88 1.68 11.85
CA TYR A 180 1.50 0.30 12.16
C TYR A 180 2.70 -0.66 12.04
N ARG A 181 3.78 -0.34 12.76
CA ARG A 181 5.06 -1.07 12.74
C ARG A 181 5.04 -2.38 13.52
N GLN A 182 3.97 -2.65 14.28
CA GLN A 182 3.79 -3.85 15.09
C GLN A 182 3.45 -5.09 14.24
N ALA A 183 3.93 -5.15 13.00
CA ALA A 183 3.82 -6.30 12.12
C ALA A 183 5.18 -6.64 11.54
N THR A 184 5.54 -7.92 11.51
CA THR A 184 6.77 -8.39 10.87
C THR A 184 6.72 -8.10 9.37
N TRP A 185 5.58 -8.38 8.72
CA TRP A 185 5.33 -8.15 7.31
C TRP A 185 4.01 -7.40 7.09
N THR A 186 4.04 -6.41 6.19
CA THR A 186 2.88 -5.65 5.72
C THR A 186 2.66 -5.90 4.25
N MET A 187 1.45 -6.35 3.90
CA MET A 187 0.95 -6.44 2.53
C MET A 187 0.35 -5.10 2.10
N LEU A 188 0.62 -4.65 0.88
CA LEU A 188 0.13 -3.36 0.36
C LEU A 188 -0.68 -3.62 -0.91
N PHE A 189 -2.02 -3.54 -0.83
CA PHE A 189 -2.91 -3.87 -1.94
C PHE A 189 -4.08 -2.91 -2.11
N ASP A 190 -4.54 -2.81 -3.35
CA ASP A 190 -5.88 -2.32 -3.65
C ASP A 190 -6.91 -3.44 -3.43
N THR A 191 -8.18 -3.09 -3.28
CA THR A 191 -9.25 -4.06 -3.00
C THR A 191 -9.58 -4.98 -4.17
N ASP A 192 -9.20 -4.61 -5.39
CA ASP A 192 -9.28 -5.42 -6.59
C ASP A 192 -8.04 -6.31 -6.80
N GLU A 193 -7.14 -6.38 -5.82
CA GLU A 193 -5.88 -7.12 -5.92
C GLU A 193 -5.81 -8.34 -4.99
N PHE A 194 -5.48 -9.48 -5.59
CA PHE A 194 -5.52 -10.79 -4.94
C PHE A 194 -4.20 -11.53 -5.09
N VAL A 195 -3.58 -11.87 -3.97
CA VAL A 195 -2.59 -12.96 -3.98
C VAL A 195 -3.33 -14.28 -3.91
N VAL A 196 -3.19 -15.11 -4.93
CA VAL A 196 -3.75 -16.45 -5.00
C VAL A 196 -2.63 -17.46 -4.79
N ARG A 197 -2.88 -18.47 -3.96
CA ARG A 197 -1.97 -19.61 -3.77
C ARG A 197 -2.45 -20.84 -4.54
N ARG A 198 -1.52 -21.63 -5.06
CA ARG A 198 -1.79 -22.95 -5.64
C ARG A 198 -2.36 -23.85 -4.54
N ARG A 199 -3.30 -24.73 -4.92
CA ARG A 199 -3.83 -25.74 -4.00
C ARG A 199 -2.69 -26.55 -3.38
N GLY A 200 -2.70 -26.68 -2.05
CA GLY A 200 -1.68 -27.39 -1.29
C GLY A 200 -0.40 -26.59 -1.02
N ALA A 201 -0.22 -25.41 -1.62
CA ALA A 201 0.85 -24.49 -1.21
C ALA A 201 0.57 -23.98 0.21
N GLU A 202 1.63 -23.63 0.95
CA GLU A 202 1.51 -23.04 2.28
C GLU A 202 0.81 -21.66 2.24
N SER A 203 0.47 -21.13 3.42
CA SER A 203 -0.05 -19.76 3.53
C SER A 203 1.06 -18.73 3.37
N LEU A 204 0.75 -17.49 2.95
CA LEU A 204 1.76 -16.41 2.94
C LEU A 204 2.39 -16.23 4.32
N LYS A 205 1.62 -16.33 5.41
CA LYS A 205 2.14 -16.27 6.78
C LYS A 205 3.25 -17.30 7.02
N SER A 206 3.02 -18.56 6.63
CA SER A 206 4.01 -19.64 6.79
C SER A 206 5.26 -19.39 5.95
N LEU A 207 5.09 -18.88 4.73
CA LEU A 207 6.20 -18.53 3.84
C LEU A 207 7.07 -17.42 4.47
N VAL A 208 6.46 -16.32 4.90
CA VAL A 208 7.21 -15.14 5.38
C VAL A 208 7.94 -15.38 6.70
N GLN A 209 7.50 -16.35 7.50
CA GLN A 209 8.22 -16.79 8.70
C GLN A 209 9.55 -17.51 8.39
N ARG A 210 9.73 -18.02 7.16
CA ARG A 210 10.95 -18.72 6.72
C ARG A 210 11.89 -17.83 5.91
N ILE A 211 11.46 -16.62 5.59
CA ILE A 211 12.28 -15.68 4.83
C ILE A 211 13.41 -15.17 5.73
N PRO A 212 14.67 -15.18 5.25
CA PRO A 212 15.79 -14.70 6.05
C PRO A 212 15.54 -13.27 6.55
N PRO A 213 15.92 -12.94 7.80
CA PRO A 213 15.69 -11.61 8.37
C PRO A 213 16.47 -10.50 7.65
N THR A 214 17.43 -10.87 6.80
CA THR A 214 18.13 -9.93 5.92
C THR A 214 17.23 -9.40 4.81
N ILE A 215 16.26 -10.20 4.33
CA ILE A 215 15.31 -9.82 3.30
C ILE A 215 14.19 -9.00 3.93
N ASP A 216 13.94 -7.84 3.35
CA ASP A 216 13.02 -6.86 3.91
C ASP A 216 11.87 -6.49 2.97
N THR A 217 11.97 -6.93 1.72
CA THR A 217 11.03 -6.64 0.64
C THR A 217 10.86 -7.88 -0.23
N ILE A 218 9.61 -8.29 -0.46
CA ILE A 218 9.27 -9.37 -1.38
C ILE A 218 8.41 -8.81 -2.50
N LEU A 219 8.89 -9.02 -3.72
CA LEU A 219 8.16 -8.76 -4.95
C LEU A 219 7.50 -10.04 -5.41
N MET A 220 6.31 -9.96 -6.01
CA MET A 220 5.80 -11.09 -6.79
C MET A 220 5.48 -10.64 -8.21
N LYS A 221 5.54 -11.60 -9.11
CA LYS A 221 5.11 -11.39 -10.50
C LYS A 221 3.59 -11.27 -10.52
N GLY A 222 3.13 -10.13 -11.01
CA GLY A 222 1.72 -9.82 -11.22
C GLY A 222 1.20 -10.32 -12.55
N TYR A 223 0.00 -10.87 -12.51
CA TYR A 223 -0.79 -11.30 -13.64
C TYR A 223 -2.09 -10.47 -13.67
N TRP A 224 -2.46 -9.96 -14.83
CA TRP A 224 -3.75 -9.31 -15.00
C TRP A 224 -4.77 -10.37 -15.42
N ALA A 225 -5.77 -10.63 -14.58
CA ALA A 225 -6.92 -11.45 -14.97
C ALA A 225 -8.08 -10.53 -15.37
N GLY A 226 -8.69 -10.80 -16.51
CA GLY A 226 -9.90 -10.09 -16.95
C GLY A 226 -9.71 -8.70 -17.57
N CYS A 227 -8.47 -8.25 -17.85
CA CYS A 227 -8.25 -6.91 -18.43
C CYS A 227 -7.67 -6.87 -19.85
N ASN A 228 -7.53 -8.01 -20.53
CA ASN A 228 -7.21 -8.09 -21.97
C ASN A 228 -7.76 -9.42 -22.49
N SER A 229 -8.53 -9.41 -23.60
CA SER A 229 -8.78 -10.46 -24.62
C SER A 229 -8.72 -11.97 -24.28
N VAL A 230 -8.70 -12.36 -23.02
CA VAL A 230 -8.40 -13.71 -22.53
C VAL A 230 -9.66 -14.22 -21.85
N THR A 231 -10.28 -15.20 -22.50
CA THR A 231 -11.51 -15.86 -22.04
C THR A 231 -11.29 -16.55 -20.69
N GLN A 232 -12.38 -16.78 -19.94
CA GLN A 232 -12.35 -17.58 -18.71
C GLN A 232 -11.67 -18.95 -18.93
N SER A 233 -11.89 -19.55 -20.10
CA SER A 233 -11.26 -20.82 -20.49
C SER A 233 -9.75 -20.68 -20.60
N GLU A 234 -9.23 -19.55 -21.07
CA GLU A 234 -7.80 -19.28 -21.19
C GLU A 234 -7.18 -18.90 -19.86
N ILE A 235 -7.91 -18.23 -18.96
CA ILE A 235 -7.49 -18.04 -17.56
C ILE A 235 -7.39 -19.41 -16.87
N HIS A 236 -8.41 -20.25 -16.96
CA HIS A 236 -8.41 -21.61 -16.38
C HIS A 236 -7.34 -22.51 -17.02
N ASN A 237 -7.17 -22.45 -18.34
CA ASN A 237 -6.14 -23.19 -19.04
C ASN A 237 -4.74 -22.67 -18.70
N SER A 238 -4.56 -21.37 -18.48
CA SER A 238 -3.31 -20.79 -17.98
C SER A 238 -3.06 -21.22 -16.54
N LEU A 239 -4.09 -21.19 -15.68
CA LEU A 239 -4.08 -21.71 -14.30
C LEU A 239 -3.61 -23.16 -14.22
N ARG A 240 -4.10 -24.00 -15.15
CA ARG A 240 -3.68 -25.41 -15.31
C ARG A 240 -2.31 -25.57 -15.98
N LYS A 241 -1.92 -24.67 -16.90
CA LYS A 241 -0.66 -24.69 -17.66
C LYS A 241 0.51 -23.94 -16.98
N PHE A 242 0.31 -23.28 -15.83
CA PHE A 242 1.38 -22.56 -15.10
C PHE A 242 2.57 -23.44 -14.66
N GLY A 243 2.55 -24.73 -14.96
CA GLY A 243 3.76 -25.55 -14.95
C GLY A 243 4.81 -25.18 -16.02
N ARG A 244 4.47 -24.50 -17.13
CA ARG A 244 5.42 -24.26 -18.24
C ARG A 244 5.10 -22.98 -19.06
N ARG A 245 5.92 -21.92 -18.92
CA ARG A 245 6.20 -20.87 -19.95
C ARG A 245 5.11 -19.81 -20.32
N SER A 246 4.47 -19.13 -19.37
CA SER A 246 3.81 -17.84 -19.71
C SER A 246 4.72 -16.65 -19.39
N GLN A 247 5.39 -16.10 -20.40
CA GLN A 247 6.26 -14.90 -20.30
C GLN A 247 5.56 -13.60 -20.71
N LYS A 248 4.27 -13.63 -21.09
CA LYS A 248 3.59 -12.50 -21.75
C LYS A 248 2.85 -11.53 -20.81
N PHE A 249 2.91 -11.74 -19.50
CA PHE A 249 2.25 -10.89 -18.51
C PHE A 249 3.26 -10.62 -17.39
N CYS A 250 3.89 -9.46 -17.38
CA CYS A 250 4.81 -9.09 -16.31
C CYS A 250 4.63 -7.62 -15.97
N MET A 251 3.95 -7.38 -14.85
CA MET A 251 4.34 -6.28 -13.96
C MET A 251 4.87 -6.92 -12.68
N ASN A 252 6.01 -6.47 -12.19
CA ASN A 252 6.44 -6.81 -10.84
C ASN A 252 5.70 -5.87 -9.89
N LYS A 253 4.97 -6.40 -8.89
CA LYS A 253 4.37 -5.55 -7.85
C LYS A 253 5.14 -5.68 -6.54
N LEU A 254 5.25 -4.58 -5.82
CA LEU A 254 5.60 -4.59 -4.40
C LEU A 254 4.42 -5.22 -3.67
N ILE A 255 4.67 -6.30 -2.94
CA ILE A 255 3.56 -7.04 -2.33
C ILE A 255 3.73 -7.12 -0.82
N LEU A 256 4.95 -7.33 -0.34
CA LEU A 256 5.22 -7.49 1.08
C LEU A 256 6.46 -6.67 1.48
N ARG A 257 6.35 -5.99 2.61
CA ARG A 257 7.45 -5.21 3.16
C ARG A 257 7.50 -5.28 4.69
N THR A 258 8.70 -5.32 5.24
CA THR A 258 8.89 -5.30 6.70
C THR A 258 8.75 -3.88 7.27
N ALA A 259 8.47 -3.79 8.57
CA ALA A 259 8.37 -2.52 9.29
C ALA A 259 9.71 -1.74 9.41
N VAL A 260 10.83 -2.34 8.97
CA VAL A 260 12.12 -1.64 8.85
C VAL A 260 12.04 -0.54 7.79
N HIS A 261 11.20 -0.74 6.78
CA HIS A 261 10.99 0.22 5.72
C HIS A 261 9.75 1.05 5.97
N VAL A 262 9.98 2.29 6.39
CA VAL A 262 8.97 3.29 6.71
C VAL A 262 8.33 3.94 5.47
N PHE A 263 8.53 3.40 4.27
CA PHE A 263 8.29 4.17 3.05
C PHE A 263 8.09 3.34 1.80
N THR A 264 7.24 3.78 0.86
CA THR A 264 7.08 3.15 -0.46
C THR A 264 7.08 4.18 -1.60
N ASN A 265 7.80 3.89 -2.70
CA ASN A 265 7.83 4.75 -3.89
C ASN A 265 6.54 4.62 -4.70
N CYS A 266 6.21 3.38 -5.05
CA CYS A 266 5.01 2.98 -5.79
C CYS A 266 4.87 1.46 -5.66
N ILE A 267 3.66 0.95 -5.39
CA ILE A 267 3.44 -0.51 -5.38
C ILE A 267 3.51 -1.13 -6.79
N HIS A 268 3.28 -0.31 -7.83
CA HIS A 268 3.28 -0.70 -9.23
C HIS A 268 4.66 -0.66 -9.88
N ASN A 269 5.61 0.06 -9.28
CA ASN A 269 6.99 0.12 -9.72
C ASN A 269 7.93 0.04 -8.51
N PRO A 270 8.19 -1.18 -7.98
CA PRO A 270 8.96 -1.39 -6.75
C PRO A 270 10.46 -1.07 -6.86
N TYR A 271 10.95 -0.70 -8.04
CA TYR A 271 12.38 -0.53 -8.29
C TYR A 271 12.77 0.94 -8.39
N PRO A 272 13.84 1.39 -7.71
CA PRO A 272 14.61 0.67 -6.68
C PRO A 272 14.03 0.91 -5.28
N THR A 273 13.69 -0.19 -4.61
CA THR A 273 13.51 -0.20 -3.15
C THR A 273 14.89 -0.22 -2.49
N ARG A 274 15.14 0.72 -1.58
CA ARG A 274 16.28 0.59 -0.65
C ARG A 274 16.02 -0.64 0.22
N GLY A 275 17.02 -1.51 0.44
CA GLY A 275 16.88 -2.74 1.22
C GLY A 275 17.30 -4.00 0.46
N HIS A 276 17.24 -5.15 1.13
CA HIS A 276 17.42 -6.44 0.46
C HIS A 276 16.10 -6.96 -0.07
N VAL A 277 15.99 -6.93 -1.39
CA VAL A 277 14.79 -7.30 -2.13
C VAL A 277 14.96 -8.73 -2.65
N THR A 278 13.90 -9.53 -2.52
CA THR A 278 13.79 -10.80 -3.24
C THR A 278 12.51 -10.84 -4.07
N MET A 279 12.55 -11.55 -5.19
CA MET A 279 11.34 -11.87 -5.96
C MET A 279 10.89 -13.26 -5.56
N LEU A 280 9.63 -13.40 -5.12
CA LEU A 280 9.03 -14.68 -4.81
C LEU A 280 8.92 -15.50 -6.11
N PRO A 281 9.63 -16.63 -6.23
CA PRO A 281 9.63 -17.36 -7.48
C PRO A 281 8.30 -18.13 -7.66
N PRO A 282 7.87 -18.37 -8.92
CA PRO A 282 6.56 -18.99 -9.19
C PRO A 282 6.38 -20.42 -8.65
N ASP A 283 7.47 -21.09 -8.30
CA ASP A 283 7.51 -22.44 -7.74
C ASP A 283 7.00 -22.50 -6.28
N HIS A 284 7.01 -21.38 -5.55
CA HIS A 284 6.29 -21.26 -4.28
C HIS A 284 4.76 -21.27 -4.45
N GLY A 285 4.27 -21.22 -5.69
CA GLY A 285 2.86 -21.36 -6.01
C GLY A 285 2.01 -20.16 -5.63
N PHE A 286 2.60 -18.97 -5.46
CA PHE A 286 1.87 -17.73 -5.25
C PHE A 286 1.80 -16.92 -6.55
N TYR A 287 0.63 -16.35 -6.81
CA TYR A 287 0.33 -15.56 -8.00
C TYR A 287 -0.37 -14.30 -7.56
N PHE A 288 -0.07 -13.17 -8.20
CA PHE A 288 -0.81 -11.93 -7.97
C PHE A 288 -1.79 -11.71 -9.12
N PHE A 289 -3.03 -11.40 -8.81
CA PHE A 289 -4.11 -11.10 -9.75
C PHE A 289 -4.69 -9.73 -9.47
N HIS A 290 -4.97 -8.98 -10.52
CA HIS A 290 -5.81 -7.78 -10.47
C HIS A 290 -7.16 -8.12 -11.11
N LEU A 291 -8.26 -8.10 -10.34
CA LEU A 291 -9.61 -8.49 -10.77
C LEU A 291 -10.42 -7.27 -11.19
N TYR A 292 -10.57 -7.07 -12.49
CA TYR A 292 -11.33 -5.93 -13.03
C TYR A 292 -12.81 -5.91 -12.57
N THR A 293 -13.43 -7.08 -12.39
CA THR A 293 -14.83 -7.21 -11.94
C THR A 293 -15.08 -6.72 -10.52
N ALA A 294 -14.02 -6.59 -9.71
CA ALA A 294 -14.08 -5.98 -8.38
C ALA A 294 -13.90 -4.45 -8.43
N SER A 295 -13.39 -3.90 -9.54
CA SER A 295 -13.21 -2.45 -9.69
C SER A 295 -14.50 -1.81 -10.21
N THR A 296 -15.08 -0.89 -9.46
CA THR A 296 -16.30 -0.13 -9.84
C THR A 296 -16.03 0.93 -10.93
N LYS A 297 -14.86 0.92 -11.56
CA LYS A 297 -14.42 1.94 -12.52
C LYS A 297 -15.15 1.74 -13.85
N ASN A 298 -16.23 2.50 -14.04
CA ASN A 298 -17.06 2.62 -15.26
C ASN A 298 -16.34 3.13 -16.54
N ARG A 299 -15.02 2.90 -16.70
CA ARG A 299 -14.34 3.10 -17.99
C ARG A 299 -14.28 1.76 -18.69
N ALA A 300 -14.99 1.64 -19.81
CA ALA A 300 -14.90 0.48 -20.67
C ALA A 300 -13.42 0.14 -20.96
N CYS A 301 -12.92 -0.97 -20.38
CA CYS A 301 -12.37 -1.95 -21.29
C CYS A 301 -13.50 -2.26 -22.29
N ASP A 302 -13.20 -2.33 -23.58
CA ASP A 302 -14.11 -2.82 -24.63
C ASP A 302 -14.37 -4.35 -24.46
N CYS A 303 -14.77 -4.70 -23.24
CA CYS A 303 -14.96 -6.02 -22.67
C CYS A 303 -16.45 -6.25 -22.36
N THR A 304 -17.35 -5.41 -22.89
CA THR A 304 -18.82 -5.47 -22.68
C THR A 304 -19.44 -6.81 -23.07
N VAL A 305 -18.72 -7.62 -23.87
CA VAL A 305 -19.14 -8.96 -24.29
C VAL A 305 -18.62 -10.08 -23.36
N TYR A 306 -17.54 -9.87 -22.60
CA TYR A 306 -16.78 -10.98 -21.99
C TYR A 306 -16.85 -11.09 -20.45
N CYS A 307 -17.24 -10.04 -19.73
CA CYS A 307 -17.32 -10.05 -18.26
C CYS A 307 -18.65 -10.55 -17.67
N GLN A 308 -19.57 -11.10 -18.48
CA GLN A 308 -20.88 -11.55 -17.99
C GLN A 308 -20.88 -12.96 -17.36
N VAL A 309 -19.71 -13.58 -17.17
CA VAL A 309 -19.63 -14.92 -16.57
C VAL A 309 -18.92 -14.85 -15.21
N PRO A 310 -19.54 -15.33 -14.11
CA PRO A 310 -18.92 -15.33 -12.79
C PRO A 310 -17.61 -16.14 -12.76
N ASP A 311 -16.56 -15.56 -12.19
CA ASP A 311 -15.24 -16.19 -12.06
C ASP A 311 -15.28 -17.32 -11.01
N ARG A 312 -15.23 -18.56 -11.49
CA ARG A 312 -15.24 -19.76 -10.65
C ARG A 312 -13.98 -19.93 -9.80
N SER A 313 -12.82 -19.39 -10.18
CA SER A 313 -11.60 -19.52 -9.39
C SER A 313 -11.64 -18.66 -8.12
N PHE A 314 -12.32 -17.52 -8.20
CA PHE A 314 -12.70 -16.70 -7.06
C PHE A 314 -13.81 -17.37 -6.24
N GLN A 315 -14.84 -17.94 -6.89
CA GLN A 315 -15.85 -18.70 -6.15
C GLN A 315 -15.24 -19.90 -5.42
N GLU A 316 -14.39 -20.72 -6.05
CA GLU A 316 -13.73 -21.87 -5.41
C GLU A 316 -12.78 -21.48 -4.28
N SER A 317 -12.25 -20.25 -4.27
CA SER A 317 -11.49 -19.72 -3.13
C SER A 317 -12.36 -19.05 -2.06
N LEU A 318 -13.62 -18.72 -2.37
CA LEU A 318 -14.60 -18.16 -1.43
C LEU A 318 -15.63 -19.17 -0.90
N SER A 319 -15.88 -20.28 -1.60
CA SER A 319 -16.98 -21.24 -1.35
C SER A 319 -16.57 -22.49 -0.56
N PHE A 320 -15.59 -22.35 0.33
CA PHE A 320 -15.30 -23.32 1.39
C PHE A 320 -15.52 -22.71 2.76
#